data_AF-A0A820IG06-F1
#
_entry.id   AF-A0A820IG06-F1
#
_cell.length_a   1.000
_cell.length_b   1.000
_cell.length_c   1.000
_cell.angle_alpha   90.00
_cell.angle_beta   90.00
_cell.angle_gamma   90.00
#
_symmetry.space_group_name_H-M   'P 1'
#
loop_
_entity.id
_entity.type
_entity.pdbx_description
1 polymer ?
#
loop_
_entity_poly.entity_id
_entity_poly.type
_entity_poly.pdbx_seq_one_letter_code
_entity_poly.pdbx_strand_id
1 'polypeptide(L)'
;MVSRWNYQWLLLYFIFRQHYVIANWTSSNVSDYQILGLFRDDVTTNSSIHCRAMFKAAILLSQQYNITIDGQYIGWESSQTNED
;
A
#
# COMPACT_ATOMS: atom_id res chain seq x y z
N MET A 1 -10.58 -16.04 -45.26
CA MET A 1 -9.40 -15.48 -44.54
C MET A 1 -9.81 -14.55 -43.38
N VAL A 2 -10.93 -14.80 -42.68
CA VAL A 2 -11.49 -13.93 -41.61
C VAL A 2 -11.39 -14.57 -40.22
N SER A 3 -11.15 -15.89 -40.17
CA SER A 3 -11.18 -16.69 -38.94
C SER A 3 -10.01 -16.43 -37.98
N ARG A 4 -8.76 -16.26 -38.48
CA ARG A 4 -7.57 -16.06 -37.62
C ARG A 4 -7.63 -14.79 -36.76
N TRP A 5 -8.26 -13.71 -37.25
CA TRP A 5 -8.36 -12.44 -36.53
C TRP A 5 -9.29 -12.52 -35.32
N ASN A 6 -10.38 -13.28 -35.43
CA ASN A 6 -11.34 -13.44 -34.31
C ASN A 6 -10.74 -14.20 -33.13
N TYR A 7 -9.87 -15.17 -33.37
CA TYR A 7 -9.21 -15.92 -32.28
C TYR A 7 -8.20 -15.08 -31.50
N GLN A 8 -7.51 -14.14 -32.15
CA GLN A 8 -6.58 -13.23 -31.46
C GLN A 8 -7.33 -12.30 -30.50
N TRP A 9 -8.49 -11.79 -30.90
CA TRP A 9 -9.34 -10.97 -30.03
C TRP A 9 -9.92 -11.75 -28.85
N LEU A 10 -10.37 -12.99 -29.09
CA LEU A 10 -10.85 -13.87 -28.02
C LEU A 10 -9.75 -14.22 -27.01
N LEU A 11 -8.52 -14.45 -27.49
CA LEU A 11 -7.38 -14.75 -26.64
C LEU A 11 -6.96 -13.54 -25.81
N LEU A 12 -6.91 -12.34 -26.40
CA LEU A 12 -6.66 -11.11 -25.66
C LEU A 12 -7.74 -10.87 -24.61
N TYR A 13 -9.02 -11.02 -24.97
CA TYR A 13 -10.14 -10.90 -24.03
C TYR A 13 -9.99 -11.85 -22.83
N PHE A 14 -9.57 -13.11 -23.09
CA PHE A 14 -9.36 -14.09 -22.02
C PHE A 14 -8.20 -13.72 -21.10
N ILE A 15 -7.08 -13.23 -21.64
CA ILE A 15 -5.91 -12.79 -20.87
C ILE A 15 -6.28 -11.60 -19.98
N PHE A 16 -6.97 -10.59 -20.53
CA PHE A 16 -7.40 -9.42 -19.76
C PHE A 16 -8.42 -9.78 -18.67
N ARG A 17 -9.31 -10.74 -18.91
CA ARG A 17 -10.29 -11.21 -17.91
C ARG A 17 -9.66 -12.01 -16.76
N GLN A 18 -8.55 -12.70 -17.02
CA GLN A 18 -7.82 -13.50 -16.02
C GLN A 18 -7.03 -12.62 -15.05
N HIS A 19 -6.66 -11.41 -15.44
CA HIS A 19 -5.95 -10.46 -14.58
C HIS A 19 -6.93 -9.70 -13.68
N TYR A 20 -7.63 -10.43 -12.82
CA TYR A 20 -8.23 -9.82 -11.64
C TYR A 20 -7.10 -9.44 -10.70
N VAL A 21 -6.74 -8.16 -10.65
CA VAL A 21 -5.81 -7.64 -9.65
C VAL A 21 -6.52 -7.68 -8.31
N ILE A 22 -6.33 -8.76 -7.56
CA ILE A 22 -6.78 -8.85 -6.19
C ILE A 22 -5.85 -7.95 -5.38
N ALA A 23 -6.33 -6.74 -5.06
CA ALA A 23 -5.67 -5.88 -4.10
C ALA A 23 -5.86 -6.49 -2.71
N ASN A 24 -4.98 -7.43 -2.33
CA ASN A 24 -4.86 -7.88 -0.95
C ASN A 24 -4.25 -6.74 -0.13
N TRP A 25 -5.11 -5.83 0.32
CA TRP A 25 -4.76 -4.86 1.34
C TRP A 25 -4.46 -5.61 2.64
N THR A 26 -3.29 -5.35 3.21
CA THR A 26 -2.87 -5.93 4.48
C THR A 26 -3.81 -5.42 5.57
N SER A 27 -4.63 -6.31 6.12
CA SER A 27 -5.75 -5.94 7.01
C SER A 27 -5.34 -5.86 8.48
N SER A 28 -4.17 -6.39 8.86
CA SER A 28 -3.71 -6.42 10.24
C SER A 28 -2.54 -5.47 10.48
N ASN A 29 -2.81 -4.36 11.16
CA ASN A 29 -1.79 -3.50 11.77
C ASN A 29 -1.34 -4.03 13.16
N VAL A 30 -1.78 -5.24 13.54
CA VAL A 30 -1.39 -5.87 14.81
C VAL A 30 -0.02 -6.52 14.59
N SER A 31 1.00 -5.90 15.17
CA SER A 31 2.39 -6.35 15.17
C SER A 31 3.04 -5.96 16.49
N ASP A 32 3.98 -6.78 16.97
CA ASP A 32 4.80 -6.44 18.14
C ASP A 32 5.82 -5.33 17.81
N TYR A 33 6.13 -5.13 16.52
CA TYR A 33 7.03 -4.09 16.02
C TYR A 33 6.25 -2.92 15.44
N GLN A 34 6.07 -1.87 16.25
CA GLN A 34 5.37 -0.66 15.82
C GLN A 34 6.34 0.51 15.62
N ILE A 35 6.26 1.14 14.44
CA ILE A 35 6.96 2.40 14.18
C ILE A 35 6.02 3.56 14.50
N LEU A 36 6.45 4.44 15.40
CA LEU A 36 5.74 5.66 15.75
C LEU A 36 6.19 6.80 14.84
N GLY A 37 5.29 7.28 13.99
CA GLY A 37 5.49 8.49 13.19
C GLY A 37 5.03 9.73 13.97
N LEU A 38 5.97 10.61 14.32
CA LEU A 38 5.67 11.92 14.91
C LEU A 38 5.62 12.96 13.80
N PHE A 39 4.44 13.54 13.59
CA PHE A 39 4.25 14.59 12.60
C PHE A 39 3.75 15.84 13.31
N ARG A 40 4.40 16.96 13.01
CA ARG A 40 4.00 18.27 13.51
C ARG A 40 2.59 18.62 13.02
N ASP A 41 1.77 19.17 13.91
CA ASP A 41 0.47 19.72 13.54
C ASP A 41 0.62 21.18 13.13
N ASP A 42 1.04 21.40 11.89
CA ASP A 42 1.08 22.71 11.29
C ASP A 42 -0.21 22.97 10.52
N VAL A 43 -1.10 23.76 11.13
CA VAL A 43 -2.44 24.14 10.62
C VAL A 43 -2.41 24.67 9.18
N THR A 44 -1.25 25.10 8.69
CA THR A 44 -1.05 25.73 7.39
C THR A 44 -0.43 24.84 6.32
N THR A 45 0.06 23.64 6.64
CA THR A 45 1.00 22.95 5.75
C THR A 45 0.47 21.60 5.30
N ASN A 46 0.03 21.53 4.03
CA ASN A 46 -0.26 20.28 3.33
C ASN A 46 0.88 19.25 3.45
N SER A 47 2.11 19.71 3.72
CA SER A 47 3.29 18.87 3.93
C SER A 47 3.14 17.82 5.03
N SER A 48 2.53 18.14 6.19
CA SER A 48 2.39 17.15 7.28
C SER A 48 1.43 16.02 6.93
N ILE A 49 0.35 16.35 6.20
CA ILE A 49 -0.58 15.36 5.64
C ILE A 49 0.14 14.45 4.65
N HIS A 50 0.93 15.03 3.72
CA HIS A 50 1.69 14.25 2.75
C HIS A 50 2.74 13.35 3.40
N CYS A 51 3.48 13.84 4.39
CA CYS A 51 4.45 13.04 5.14
C CYS A 51 3.78 11.88 5.88
N ARG A 52 2.64 12.12 6.54
CA ARG A 52 1.87 11.06 7.22
C ARG A 52 1.34 10.02 6.22
N ALA A 53 0.87 10.45 5.06
CA ALA A 53 0.42 9.55 4.01
C ALA A 53 1.58 8.71 3.44
N MET A 54 2.72 9.33 3.17
CA MET A 54 3.93 8.67 2.69
C MET A 54 4.46 7.65 3.70
N PHE A 55 4.44 8.02 4.98
CA PHE A 55 4.80 7.11 6.08
C PHE A 55 3.93 5.86 6.08
N LYS A 56 2.60 6.00 6.06
CA LYS A 56 1.68 4.86 5.99
C LYS A 56 1.89 4.03 4.72
N ALA A 57 2.09 4.69 3.57
CA ALA A 57 2.34 4.01 2.31
C ALA A 57 3.62 3.17 2.34
N ALA A 58 4.70 3.67 2.95
CA ALA A 58 5.95 2.92 3.09
C ALA A 58 5.78 1.66 3.94
N ILE A 59 5.01 1.73 5.03
CA ILE A 59 4.72 0.57 5.88
C ILE A 59 3.85 -0.46 5.13
N LEU A 60 2.82 0.00 4.42
CA LEU A 60 1.99 -0.91 3.62
C LEU A 60 2.80 -1.59 2.50
N LEU A 61 3.69 -0.85 1.84
CA LEU A 61 4.59 -1.40 0.84
C LEU A 61 5.54 -2.44 1.45
N SER A 62 6.10 -2.18 2.63
CA SER A 62 6.99 -3.15 3.28
C SER A 62 6.27 -4.47 3.57
N GLN A 63 5.02 -4.41 4.02
CA GLN A 63 4.17 -5.58 4.23
C GLN A 63 3.85 -6.30 2.91
N GLN A 64 3.52 -5.55 1.85
CA GLN A 64 3.28 -6.11 0.51
C GLN A 64 4.50 -6.84 -0.06
N TYR A 65 5.71 -6.35 0.25
CA TYR A 65 6.98 -6.99 -0.14
C TYR A 65 7.45 -8.06 0.85
N ASN A 66 6.64 -8.44 1.83
CA ASN A 66 6.97 -9.44 2.85
C ASN A 66 8.24 -9.10 3.67
N ILE A 67 8.49 -7.81 3.90
CA ILE A 67 9.56 -7.33 4.76
C ILE A 67 9.11 -7.52 6.21
N THR A 68 9.85 -8.36 6.94
CA THR A 68 9.54 -8.73 8.32
C THR A 68 10.76 -8.59 9.21
N ILE A 69 10.52 -8.38 10.51
CA ILE A 69 11.51 -8.45 11.57
C ILE A 69 11.11 -9.64 12.44
N ASP A 70 12.01 -10.62 12.60
CA ASP A 70 11.74 -11.87 13.32
C ASP A 70 10.45 -12.60 12.87
N GLY A 71 10.15 -12.54 11.57
CA GLY A 71 8.97 -13.17 10.98
C GLY A 71 7.66 -12.42 11.24
N GLN A 72 7.71 -11.23 11.85
CA GLN A 72 6.56 -10.37 12.07
C GLN A 72 6.58 -9.15 11.15
N TYR A 73 5.41 -8.74 10.68
CA TYR A 73 5.27 -7.53 9.88
C TYR A 73 5.54 -6.28 10.70
N ILE A 74 5.95 -5.19 10.07
CA ILE A 74 6.09 -3.91 10.74
C ILE A 74 4.71 -3.23 10.80
N GLY A 75 4.24 -2.91 12.00
CA GLY A 75 3.05 -2.09 12.24
C GLY A 75 3.40 -0.60 12.34
N TRP A 76 2.38 0.24 12.43
CA TRP A 76 2.57 1.68 12.55
C TRP A 76 1.55 2.35 13.45
N GLU A 77 2.03 3.40 14.14
CA GLU A 77 1.21 4.40 14.82
C GLU A 77 1.60 5.79 14.33
N SER A 78 0.68 6.74 14.41
CA SER A 78 0.98 8.12 14.02
C SER A 78 0.36 9.10 15.02
N SER A 79 1.18 9.95 15.61
CA SER A 79 0.73 10.99 16.53
C SER A 79 0.92 12.38 15.93
N GLN A 80 0.12 13.34 16.37
CA GLN A 80 0.34 14.75 16.10
C GLN A 80 1.11 15.35 17.28
N THR A 81 2.15 16.12 16.99
CA THR A 81 2.92 16.83 18.02
C THR A 81 2.73 18.33 17.85
N ASN A 82 2.45 19.01 18.95
CA ASN A 82 2.52 20.47 19.03
C ASN A 82 3.96 20.87 19.34
N GLU A 83 4.39 22.03 18.84
CA GLU A 83 5.61 22.66 19.35
C GLU A 83 5.34 23.17 20.76
N ASP A 84 5.99 22.58 21.75
CA ASP A 84 6.26 23.24 23.03
C ASP A 84 7.72 23.72 23.05
#